data_AF-A0A519ZRL1-F1
#
_entry.id   AF-A0A519ZRL1-F1
#
_cell.length_a   1.000
_cell.length_b   1.000
_cell.length_c   1.000
_cell.angle_alpha   90.00
_cell.angle_beta   90.00
_cell.angle_gamma   90.00
#
_symmetry.space_group_name_H-M   'P 1'
#
loop_
_entity.id
_entity.type
_entity.pdbx_description
1 polymer ?
#
loop_
_entity_poly.entity_id
_entity_poly.type
_entity_poly.pdbx_seq_one_letter_code
_entity_poly.pdbx_strand_id
1 'polypeptide(L)'
;MKLKYSVGSLVLAAFLTACGGSNDDAEPPAVSQSISGTVAAGAPVIGTVFVKDSQGVTRGPVTIAANGSYTVDVTGLTAPYLFRAEGSVAGRSIVLSSVALASDAGGTINITPFTDLIVANVAGVVAEQYFQSFGNTGSTSPSASELEAARQTLTTRLLPILQEMGVSDSFDLLRSAFSANRQGFDAVMDAVRVTVDPTLNQATITDLINNHQIVDDLASTSDATVIPTPPDGSIRDAVSDLDGVALTLDALTTLFKTDVPAEDNATLRALISDDLLEDGAGVDLFLSDEYLLDPELVGAKFYSPVIVSRPGTGQLTVRFALSIGADTTESVEMQFHLDSITGKWKLAGNQRQASGDLDAINHRYLPATGSASYSRHLELWIESSSAGVQSAEMTGPGLPEGVRFIRATDAQVGFTLESSEYTTSWIPECVGKLVAHCVNFSVASTAANAYTVTYFDGDGNPVEVQQLTLAAIPPDSAAAQAAATASFPGIGAVTPSSWLQFADGTNINVAWTAPTNPSSRVKSIALSSNEFRLDRELNLPSTVRSGSTLLGTWSGSAPSQPPSLNIRASAQEGHYFVTSMPYSPEPGVNLP
;
A
#
# COMPACT_ATOMS: atom_id res chain seq x y z
N MET A 1 -50.89 10.58 3.53
CA MET A 1 -52.03 9.83 2.94
C MET A 1 -51.92 8.38 3.39
N LYS A 2 -52.89 7.89 4.16
CA LYS A 2 -52.88 6.58 4.84
C LYS A 2 -53.17 5.44 3.84
N LEU A 3 -52.50 4.29 3.96
CA LEU A 3 -53.01 2.95 3.56
C LEU A 3 -52.11 1.88 4.23
N LYS A 4 -52.48 1.34 5.40
CA LYS A 4 -53.28 0.12 5.67
C LYS A 4 -52.53 -1.21 5.46
N TYR A 5 -52.27 -1.87 6.60
CA TYR A 5 -51.82 -3.25 6.79
C TYR A 5 -52.80 -4.30 6.23
N SER A 6 -52.28 -5.47 5.84
CA SER A 6 -53.03 -6.73 5.88
C SER A 6 -52.14 -7.89 6.35
N VAL A 7 -52.61 -8.54 7.42
CA VAL A 7 -52.10 -9.77 8.04
C VAL A 7 -52.69 -10.97 7.27
N GLY A 8 -51.90 -12.03 7.09
CA GLY A 8 -52.37 -13.30 6.55
C GLY A 8 -51.78 -14.49 7.31
N SER A 9 -52.57 -15.06 8.22
CA SER A 9 -52.31 -16.34 8.91
C SER A 9 -52.38 -17.52 7.94
N LEU A 10 -51.45 -18.47 8.04
CA LEU A 10 -51.57 -19.78 7.40
C LEU A 10 -51.65 -20.89 8.45
N VAL A 11 -52.62 -21.77 8.23
CA VAL A 11 -53.19 -22.78 9.12
C VAL A 11 -52.34 -24.06 9.14
N LEU A 12 -52.19 -24.61 10.35
CA LEU A 12 -51.60 -25.91 10.68
C LEU A 12 -52.59 -27.04 10.31
N ALA A 13 -52.17 -27.99 9.47
CA ALA A 13 -52.93 -29.20 9.18
C ALA A 13 -52.10 -30.45 9.53
N ALA A 14 -52.55 -31.17 10.56
CA ALA A 14 -52.04 -32.46 10.96
C ALA A 14 -52.72 -33.58 10.15
N PHE A 15 -51.92 -34.46 9.54
CA PHE A 15 -52.38 -35.74 9.05
C PHE A 15 -51.67 -36.86 9.83
N LEU A 16 -52.44 -37.61 10.61
CA LEU A 16 -52.09 -38.97 11.01
C LEU A 16 -52.67 -39.94 9.98
N THR A 17 -51.83 -40.78 9.39
CA THR A 17 -52.23 -42.07 8.81
C THR A 17 -51.17 -43.12 9.14
N ALA A 18 -51.65 -44.27 9.61
CA ALA A 18 -50.88 -45.38 10.17
C ALA A 18 -50.43 -46.42 9.13
N CYS A 19 -49.36 -47.14 9.50
CA CYS A 19 -48.96 -48.52 9.18
C CYS A 19 -49.02 -49.07 7.74
N GLY A 20 -47.83 -49.41 7.23
CA GLY A 20 -47.59 -50.48 6.25
C GLY A 20 -46.09 -50.76 6.17
N GLY A 21 -45.65 -51.90 6.70
CA GLY A 21 -44.23 -52.26 6.79
C GLY A 21 -43.64 -52.77 5.46
N SER A 22 -42.36 -52.46 5.27
CA SER A 22 -41.40 -53.24 4.49
C SER A 22 -40.03 -53.01 5.12
N ASN A 23 -39.34 -54.11 5.45
CA ASN A 23 -37.99 -54.10 6.00
C ASN A 23 -37.00 -53.79 4.87
N ASP A 24 -36.70 -52.51 4.69
CA ASP A 24 -35.47 -52.08 4.04
C ASP A 24 -34.65 -51.39 5.13
N ASP A 25 -33.48 -51.96 5.44
CA ASP A 25 -32.46 -51.33 6.28
C ASP A 25 -31.99 -50.05 5.58
N ALA A 26 -32.77 -48.98 5.73
CA ALA A 26 -32.35 -47.65 5.40
C ALA A 26 -31.22 -47.31 6.37
N GLU A 27 -30.00 -47.30 5.85
CA GLU A 27 -28.85 -46.68 6.50
C GLU A 27 -29.31 -45.32 7.05
N PRO A 28 -29.10 -45.04 8.36
CA PRO A 28 -29.47 -43.75 8.93
C PRO A 28 -28.90 -42.66 8.02
N PRO A 29 -29.66 -41.59 7.68
CA PRO A 29 -29.10 -40.51 6.87
C PRO A 29 -27.82 -40.03 7.57
N ALA A 30 -26.70 -40.03 6.83
CA ALA A 30 -25.42 -39.56 7.35
C ALA A 30 -25.64 -38.20 8.01
N VAL A 31 -25.39 -38.11 9.31
CA VAL A 31 -25.60 -36.87 10.07
C VAL A 31 -24.63 -35.85 9.51
N SER A 32 -25.14 -34.83 8.81
CA SER A 32 -24.33 -33.75 8.28
C SER A 32 -23.60 -33.06 9.43
N GLN A 33 -22.27 -33.03 9.38
CA GLN A 33 -21.43 -32.32 10.35
C GLN A 33 -20.96 -31.03 9.71
N SER A 34 -21.28 -29.88 10.31
CA SER A 34 -20.79 -28.59 9.85
C SER A 34 -20.05 -27.87 10.98
N ILE A 35 -19.10 -27.02 10.63
CA ILE A 35 -18.41 -26.12 11.55
C ILE A 35 -18.63 -24.71 11.03
N SER A 36 -19.01 -23.80 11.93
CA SER A 36 -19.23 -22.39 11.61
C SER A 36 -18.29 -21.49 12.41
N GLY A 37 -18.16 -20.23 12.03
CA GLY A 37 -17.44 -19.24 12.83
C GLY A 37 -17.31 -17.90 12.13
N THR A 38 -16.42 -17.08 12.67
CA THR A 38 -16.13 -15.74 12.15
C THR A 38 -14.67 -15.65 11.72
N VAL A 39 -14.42 -15.06 10.55
CA VAL A 39 -13.08 -14.69 10.06
C VAL A 39 -12.91 -13.18 10.16
N ALA A 40 -11.98 -12.72 11.00
CA ALA A 40 -11.75 -11.31 11.25
C ALA A 40 -10.31 -10.99 11.67
N ALA A 41 -9.87 -9.78 11.38
CA ALA A 41 -8.60 -9.20 11.84
C ALA A 41 -8.78 -7.68 12.08
N GLY A 42 -9.61 -7.32 13.07
CA GLY A 42 -10.08 -5.94 13.35
C GLY A 42 -11.27 -5.52 12.47
N ALA A 43 -11.42 -6.13 11.30
CA ALA A 43 -12.63 -6.06 10.50
C ALA A 43 -12.94 -7.45 9.89
N PRO A 44 -14.18 -7.66 9.39
CA PRO A 44 -14.51 -8.85 8.61
C PRO A 44 -13.53 -9.07 7.46
N VAL A 45 -13.00 -10.29 7.33
CA VAL A 45 -12.18 -10.66 6.15
C VAL A 45 -13.10 -10.84 4.94
N ILE A 46 -12.77 -10.17 3.83
CA ILE A 46 -13.41 -10.44 2.53
C ILE A 46 -12.61 -11.53 1.83
N GLY A 47 -13.19 -12.72 1.67
CA GLY A 47 -12.46 -13.83 1.09
C GLY A 47 -13.18 -15.17 1.17
N THR A 48 -12.39 -16.25 1.29
CA THR A 48 -12.89 -17.62 1.33
C THR A 48 -12.19 -18.46 2.40
N VAL A 49 -12.86 -19.52 2.84
CA VAL A 49 -12.35 -20.53 3.77
C VAL A 49 -12.19 -21.87 3.07
N PHE A 50 -11.08 -22.54 3.38
CA PHE A 50 -10.80 -23.94 3.06
C PHE A 50 -10.63 -24.73 4.35
N VAL A 51 -10.93 -26.02 4.29
CA VAL A 51 -10.63 -26.97 5.36
C VAL A 51 -9.81 -28.12 4.79
N LYS A 52 -8.73 -28.49 5.48
CA LYS A 52 -7.91 -29.66 5.19
C LYS A 52 -8.00 -30.62 6.36
N ASP A 53 -8.19 -31.90 6.09
CA ASP A 53 -8.33 -32.92 7.13
C ASP A 53 -6.99 -33.62 7.43
N SER A 54 -6.95 -34.48 8.44
CA SER A 54 -5.73 -35.17 8.89
C SER A 54 -5.18 -36.20 7.90
N GLN A 55 -5.92 -36.51 6.83
CA GLN A 55 -5.49 -37.34 5.70
C GLN A 55 -5.11 -36.51 4.47
N GLY A 56 -5.08 -35.18 4.62
CA GLY A 56 -4.73 -34.23 3.57
C GLY A 56 -5.86 -33.94 2.58
N VAL A 57 -7.09 -34.38 2.86
CA VAL A 57 -8.26 -34.10 2.01
C VAL A 57 -8.73 -32.66 2.25
N THR A 58 -8.82 -31.87 1.18
CA THR A 58 -9.26 -30.48 1.23
C THR A 58 -10.70 -30.31 0.75
N ARG A 59 -11.43 -29.39 1.37
CA ARG A 59 -12.76 -28.92 0.94
C ARG A 59 -12.82 -27.38 0.98
N GLY A 60 -13.60 -26.80 0.07
CA GLY A 60 -13.68 -25.36 -0.16
C GLY A 60 -13.45 -25.03 -1.65
N PRO A 61 -13.43 -23.74 -2.03
CA PRO A 61 -13.62 -22.58 -1.17
C PRO A 61 -15.07 -22.41 -0.69
N VAL A 62 -15.25 -21.88 0.52
CA VAL A 62 -16.52 -21.34 1.02
C VAL A 62 -16.38 -19.83 1.17
N THR A 63 -17.28 -19.05 0.55
CA THR A 63 -17.26 -17.59 0.67
C THR A 63 -17.53 -17.13 2.10
N ILE A 64 -16.70 -16.21 2.58
CA ILE A 64 -16.93 -15.50 3.84
C ILE A 64 -18.00 -14.44 3.60
N ALA A 65 -19.04 -14.43 4.42
CA ALA A 65 -20.10 -13.42 4.31
C ALA A 65 -19.56 -12.02 4.68
N ALA A 66 -20.28 -10.96 4.27
CA ALA A 66 -19.85 -9.57 4.50
C ALA A 66 -19.63 -9.20 5.99
N ASN A 67 -20.23 -9.96 6.91
CA ASN A 67 -20.04 -9.81 8.37
C ASN A 67 -18.94 -10.73 8.95
N GLY A 68 -18.17 -11.41 8.10
CA GLY A 68 -17.10 -12.33 8.49
C GLY A 68 -17.55 -13.76 8.78
N SER A 69 -18.86 -14.05 8.77
CA SER A 69 -19.36 -15.38 9.10
C SER A 69 -19.13 -16.40 7.98
N TYR A 70 -18.91 -17.66 8.35
CA TYR A 70 -18.78 -18.78 7.43
C TYR A 70 -19.35 -20.07 8.03
N THR A 71 -19.67 -21.04 7.16
CA THR A 71 -20.05 -22.41 7.53
C THR A 71 -19.47 -23.40 6.53
N VAL A 72 -18.69 -24.37 7.00
CA VAL A 72 -18.15 -25.46 6.18
C VAL A 72 -18.77 -26.79 6.61
N ASP A 73 -19.28 -27.55 5.64
CA ASP A 73 -19.63 -28.95 5.85
C ASP A 73 -18.34 -29.79 5.94
N VAL A 74 -18.13 -30.52 7.03
CA VAL A 74 -16.98 -31.42 7.25
C VAL A 74 -17.36 -32.91 7.16
N THR A 75 -18.58 -33.22 6.71
CA THR A 75 -19.06 -34.60 6.56
C THR A 75 -18.11 -35.43 5.68
N GLY A 76 -17.65 -36.56 6.19
CA GLY A 76 -16.74 -37.46 5.49
C GLY A 76 -15.26 -37.07 5.53
N LEU A 77 -14.89 -35.98 6.22
CA LEU A 77 -13.51 -35.63 6.51
C LEU A 77 -13.03 -36.28 7.82
N THR A 78 -11.73 -36.58 7.91
CA THR A 78 -11.11 -37.17 9.10
C THR A 78 -10.47 -36.09 9.97
N ALA A 79 -11.01 -35.88 11.17
CA ALA A 79 -10.44 -34.94 12.13
C ALA A 79 -8.99 -35.31 12.55
N PRO A 80 -8.19 -34.37 13.09
CA PRO A 80 -8.46 -32.93 13.19
C PRO A 80 -8.54 -32.22 11.83
N TYR A 81 -9.12 -31.04 11.83
CA TYR A 81 -9.37 -30.21 10.67
C TYR A 81 -8.57 -28.91 10.79
N LEU A 82 -7.75 -28.60 9.78
CA LEU A 82 -7.04 -27.34 9.67
C LEU A 82 -7.80 -26.42 8.71
N PHE A 83 -8.32 -25.32 9.25
CA PHE A 83 -9.00 -24.28 8.51
C PHE A 83 -7.99 -23.24 8.03
N ARG A 84 -8.18 -22.74 6.81
CA ARG A 84 -7.41 -21.65 6.21
C ARG A 84 -8.37 -20.65 5.59
N ALA A 85 -8.27 -19.39 5.99
CA ALA A 85 -8.93 -18.28 5.32
C ALA A 85 -7.93 -17.53 4.44
N GLU A 86 -8.34 -17.22 3.22
CA GLU A 86 -7.60 -16.38 2.27
C GLU A 86 -8.51 -15.23 1.86
N GLY A 87 -8.02 -14.00 2.00
CA GLY A 87 -8.82 -12.82 1.70
C GLY A 87 -8.07 -11.53 1.91
N SER A 88 -8.81 -10.46 2.19
CA SER A 88 -8.26 -9.14 2.49
C SER A 88 -9.01 -8.43 3.62
N VAL A 89 -8.29 -7.54 4.31
CA VAL A 89 -8.80 -6.58 5.30
C VAL A 89 -8.13 -5.24 5.04
N ALA A 90 -8.91 -4.15 5.03
CA ALA A 90 -8.41 -2.81 4.73
C ALA A 90 -7.55 -2.74 3.44
N GLY A 91 -7.94 -3.51 2.41
CA GLY A 91 -7.25 -3.59 1.12
C GLY A 91 -5.95 -4.41 1.11
N ARG A 92 -5.54 -5.01 2.24
CA ARG A 92 -4.35 -5.88 2.32
C ARG A 92 -4.72 -7.35 2.34
N SER A 93 -4.04 -8.13 1.52
CA SER A 93 -4.15 -9.60 1.53
C SER A 93 -3.70 -10.18 2.86
N ILE A 94 -4.45 -11.16 3.36
CA ILE A 94 -4.14 -11.89 4.58
C ILE A 94 -4.48 -13.37 4.40
N VAL A 95 -3.67 -14.22 5.04
CA VAL A 95 -3.92 -15.65 5.17
C VAL A 95 -3.88 -15.98 6.66
N LEU A 96 -4.93 -16.63 7.15
CA LEU A 96 -5.07 -16.98 8.57
C LEU A 96 -5.49 -18.43 8.70
N SER A 97 -5.03 -19.08 9.76
CA SER A 97 -5.34 -20.47 10.06
C SER A 97 -6.05 -20.64 11.40
N SER A 98 -6.76 -21.75 11.52
CA SER A 98 -7.34 -22.21 12.78
C SER A 98 -7.46 -23.73 12.76
N VAL A 99 -7.65 -24.35 13.90
CA VAL A 99 -7.73 -25.81 14.00
C VAL A 99 -8.95 -26.24 14.79
N ALA A 100 -9.59 -27.30 14.32
CA ALA A 100 -10.73 -27.93 14.95
C ALA A 100 -10.46 -29.41 15.20
N LEU A 101 -10.90 -29.91 16.34
CA LEU A 101 -10.85 -31.33 16.69
C LEU A 101 -12.17 -32.02 16.31
N ALA A 102 -12.20 -33.35 16.43
CA ALA A 102 -13.44 -34.11 16.20
C ALA A 102 -14.60 -33.65 17.10
N SER A 103 -14.29 -33.21 18.32
CA SER A 103 -15.26 -32.68 19.29
C SER A 103 -15.87 -31.34 18.88
N ASP A 104 -15.26 -30.64 17.93
CA ASP A 104 -15.69 -29.32 17.48
C ASP A 104 -16.68 -29.41 16.30
N ALA A 105 -16.98 -30.62 15.81
CA ALA A 105 -18.00 -30.84 14.79
C ALA A 105 -19.38 -30.39 15.29
N GLY A 106 -20.07 -29.56 14.52
CA GLY A 106 -21.32 -28.89 14.92
C GLY A 106 -21.10 -27.61 15.75
N GLY A 107 -19.86 -27.28 16.07
CA GLY A 107 -19.49 -26.16 16.93
C GLY A 107 -19.02 -24.91 16.17
N THR A 108 -18.36 -24.04 16.94
CA THR A 108 -17.78 -22.78 16.46
C THR A 108 -16.26 -22.88 16.41
N ILE A 109 -15.66 -22.46 15.30
CA ILE A 109 -14.22 -22.29 15.13
C ILE A 109 -14.01 -20.95 14.42
N ASN A 110 -13.37 -20.02 15.11
CA ASN A 110 -13.03 -18.74 14.52
C ASN A 110 -11.68 -18.80 13.82
N ILE A 111 -11.46 -17.91 12.85
CA ILE A 111 -10.19 -17.75 12.16
C ILE A 111 -9.74 -16.29 12.33
N THR A 112 -8.74 -16.07 13.18
CA THR A 112 -8.22 -14.76 13.56
C THR A 112 -6.69 -14.77 13.62
N PRO A 113 -6.01 -13.61 13.69
CA PRO A 113 -4.56 -13.56 13.95
C PRO A 113 -4.14 -14.34 15.20
N PHE A 114 -5.02 -14.45 16.20
CA PHE A 114 -4.74 -15.21 17.43
C PHE A 114 -4.86 -16.71 17.24
N THR A 115 -5.86 -17.19 16.47
CA THR A 115 -5.95 -18.63 16.16
C THR A 115 -4.83 -19.08 15.23
N ASP A 116 -4.39 -18.20 14.33
CA ASP A 116 -3.24 -18.45 13.46
C ASP A 116 -1.95 -18.62 14.29
N LEU A 117 -1.72 -17.73 15.25
CA LEU A 117 -0.61 -17.84 16.19
C LEU A 117 -0.71 -19.11 17.06
N ILE A 118 -1.90 -19.48 17.52
CA ILE A 118 -2.09 -20.74 18.25
C ILE A 118 -1.72 -21.94 17.38
N VAL A 119 -2.15 -21.98 16.11
CA VAL A 119 -1.75 -23.03 15.17
C VAL A 119 -0.23 -23.05 15.00
N ALA A 120 0.39 -21.88 14.84
CA ALA A 120 1.83 -21.78 14.66
C ALA A 120 2.61 -22.31 15.89
N ASN A 121 2.20 -21.94 17.10
CA ASN A 121 2.82 -22.38 18.35
C ASN A 121 2.67 -23.89 18.59
N VAL A 122 1.53 -24.46 18.23
CA VAL A 122 1.34 -25.92 18.30
C VAL A 122 2.20 -26.64 17.26
N ALA A 123 2.34 -26.05 16.07
CA ALA A 123 3.13 -26.62 14.98
C ALA A 123 4.65 -26.46 15.15
N GLY A 124 5.11 -25.50 15.96
CA GLY A 124 6.52 -25.14 16.07
C GLY A 124 7.04 -24.25 14.93
N VAL A 125 6.16 -23.90 13.98
CA VAL A 125 6.49 -23.24 12.70
C VAL A 125 5.34 -22.35 12.26
N VAL A 126 5.58 -21.43 11.32
CA VAL A 126 4.54 -20.58 10.74
C VAL A 126 3.36 -21.41 10.20
N ALA A 127 2.13 -20.99 10.49
CA ALA A 127 0.91 -21.73 10.18
C ALA A 127 0.75 -22.05 8.68
N GLU A 128 1.17 -21.15 7.78
CA GLU A 128 1.19 -21.40 6.33
C GLU A 128 2.09 -22.59 5.95
N GLN A 129 3.29 -22.69 6.56
CA GLN A 129 4.18 -23.84 6.35
C GLN A 129 3.56 -25.11 6.91
N TYR A 130 2.90 -25.01 8.07
CA TYR A 130 2.19 -26.13 8.66
C TYR A 130 1.06 -26.64 7.75
N PHE A 131 0.25 -25.75 7.18
CA PHE A 131 -0.84 -26.09 6.26
C PHE A 131 -0.38 -26.93 5.05
N GLN A 132 0.78 -26.58 4.48
CA GLN A 132 1.37 -27.33 3.37
C GLN A 132 1.74 -28.76 3.77
N SER A 133 2.24 -28.95 4.99
CA SER A 133 2.65 -30.26 5.52
C SER A 133 1.51 -31.08 6.15
N PHE A 134 0.42 -30.43 6.55
CA PHE A 134 -0.67 -31.06 7.31
C PHE A 134 -1.33 -32.21 6.54
N GLY A 135 -1.55 -33.34 7.21
CA GLY A 135 -2.13 -34.54 6.61
C GLY A 135 -1.20 -35.34 5.69
N ASN A 136 0.04 -34.89 5.48
CA ASN A 136 1.05 -35.68 4.78
C ASN A 136 1.60 -36.80 5.70
N THR A 137 2.08 -37.88 5.09
CA THR A 137 2.71 -38.99 5.81
C THR A 137 3.87 -38.50 6.68
N GLY A 138 3.78 -38.71 8.00
CA GLY A 138 4.80 -38.28 8.97
C GLY A 138 4.57 -36.90 9.59
N SER A 139 3.54 -36.15 9.17
CA SER A 139 3.10 -34.93 9.84
C SER A 139 2.39 -35.26 11.17
N THR A 140 2.68 -34.50 12.22
CA THR A 140 2.01 -34.65 13.52
C THR A 140 0.74 -33.81 13.55
N SER A 141 -0.38 -34.47 13.85
CA SER A 141 -1.65 -33.80 14.11
C SER A 141 -1.66 -33.20 15.51
N PRO A 142 -2.25 -32.01 15.71
CA PRO A 142 -2.26 -31.35 17.00
C PRO A 142 -3.16 -32.10 17.98
N SER A 143 -2.68 -32.31 19.20
CA SER A 143 -3.48 -32.91 20.27
C SER A 143 -4.34 -31.86 20.98
N ALA A 144 -5.40 -32.32 21.65
CA ALA A 144 -6.27 -31.45 22.45
C ALA A 144 -5.50 -30.72 23.57
N SER A 145 -4.54 -31.39 24.20
CA SER A 145 -3.72 -30.81 25.27
C SER A 145 -2.75 -29.74 24.78
N GLU A 146 -2.14 -29.92 23.60
CA GLU A 146 -1.25 -28.91 23.02
C GLU A 146 -2.04 -27.67 22.61
N LEU A 147 -3.20 -27.88 21.99
CA LEU A 147 -4.08 -26.79 21.59
C LEU A 147 -4.57 -25.97 22.79
N GLU A 148 -4.99 -26.66 23.86
CA GLU A 148 -5.46 -26.01 25.08
C GLU A 148 -4.33 -25.28 25.82
N ALA A 149 -3.11 -25.85 25.86
CA ALA A 149 -1.95 -25.19 26.44
C ALA A 149 -1.58 -23.91 25.67
N ALA A 150 -1.49 -23.98 24.34
CA ALA A 150 -1.18 -22.82 23.49
C ALA A 150 -2.25 -21.72 23.62
N ARG A 151 -3.54 -22.10 23.61
CA ARG A 151 -4.66 -21.19 23.85
C ARG A 151 -4.54 -20.49 25.21
N GLN A 152 -4.32 -21.24 26.28
CA GLN A 152 -4.25 -20.70 27.63
C GLN A 152 -3.04 -19.77 27.81
N THR A 153 -1.89 -20.15 27.23
CA THR A 153 -0.70 -19.31 27.21
C THR A 153 -0.98 -17.98 26.52
N LEU A 154 -1.53 -17.99 25.30
CA LEU A 154 -1.86 -16.75 24.58
C LEU A 154 -2.91 -15.90 25.32
N THR A 155 -3.95 -16.53 25.86
CA THR A 155 -4.98 -15.85 26.65
C THR A 155 -4.37 -15.13 27.86
N THR A 156 -3.45 -15.80 28.57
CA THR A 156 -2.75 -15.20 29.73
C THR A 156 -1.89 -14.01 29.31
N ARG A 157 -1.21 -14.12 28.17
CA ARG A 157 -0.33 -13.05 27.66
C ARG A 157 -1.09 -11.82 27.18
N LEU A 158 -2.31 -11.99 26.70
CA LEU A 158 -3.20 -10.91 26.24
C LEU A 158 -4.16 -10.38 27.32
N LEU A 159 -4.15 -10.98 28.52
CA LEU A 159 -5.15 -10.74 29.57
C LEU A 159 -5.39 -9.25 29.88
N PRO A 160 -4.36 -8.38 29.99
CA PRO A 160 -4.60 -6.97 30.29
C PRO A 160 -5.44 -6.24 29.23
N ILE A 161 -5.26 -6.57 27.95
CA ILE A 161 -6.03 -5.99 26.85
C ILE A 161 -7.43 -6.59 26.78
N LEU A 162 -7.55 -7.91 26.98
CA LEU A 162 -8.85 -8.59 27.05
C LEU A 162 -9.74 -7.97 28.13
N GLN A 163 -9.20 -7.75 29.33
CA GLN A 163 -9.91 -7.15 30.45
C GLN A 163 -10.28 -5.70 30.20
N GLU A 164 -9.40 -4.92 29.56
CA GLU A 164 -9.75 -3.55 29.19
C GLU A 164 -10.97 -3.54 28.25
N MET A 165 -11.04 -4.43 27.27
CA MET A 165 -12.20 -4.52 26.37
C MET A 165 -13.40 -5.28 26.95
N GLY A 166 -13.35 -5.66 28.23
CA GLY A 166 -14.45 -6.37 28.90
C GLY A 166 -14.66 -7.80 28.41
N VAL A 167 -13.64 -8.41 27.79
CA VAL A 167 -13.64 -9.81 27.40
C VAL A 167 -13.34 -10.66 28.63
N SER A 168 -14.17 -11.68 28.87
CA SER A 168 -14.01 -12.59 30.01
C SER A 168 -12.67 -13.30 29.96
N ASP A 169 -12.01 -13.49 31.11
CA ASP A 169 -10.82 -14.32 31.27
C ASP A 169 -11.05 -15.78 30.80
N SER A 170 -12.31 -16.21 30.76
CA SER A 170 -12.73 -17.55 30.29
C SER A 170 -13.06 -17.60 28.79
N PHE A 171 -12.83 -16.52 28.04
CA PHE A 171 -13.11 -16.48 26.62
C PHE A 171 -12.18 -17.44 25.88
N ASP A 172 -12.75 -18.45 25.21
CA ASP A 172 -11.99 -19.35 24.33
C ASP A 172 -11.71 -18.65 23.01
N LEU A 173 -10.45 -18.27 22.78
CA LEU A 173 -9.97 -17.60 21.56
C LEU A 173 -10.26 -18.38 20.27
N LEU A 174 -10.43 -19.71 20.32
CA LEU A 174 -10.79 -20.52 19.15
C LEU A 174 -12.31 -20.68 19.00
N ARG A 175 -13.02 -20.97 20.10
CA ARG A 175 -14.39 -21.51 20.04
C ARG A 175 -15.49 -20.55 20.46
N SER A 176 -15.17 -19.45 21.15
CA SER A 176 -16.21 -18.52 21.61
C SER A 176 -16.76 -17.72 20.42
N ALA A 177 -18.06 -17.79 20.19
CA ALA A 177 -18.68 -17.02 19.13
C ALA A 177 -18.50 -15.51 19.38
N PHE A 178 -18.18 -14.76 18.32
CA PHE A 178 -18.14 -13.29 18.34
C PHE A 178 -18.60 -12.72 16.99
N SER A 179 -18.88 -11.43 16.97
CA SER A 179 -19.20 -10.67 15.76
C SER A 179 -18.05 -9.70 15.44
N ALA A 180 -17.69 -9.57 14.17
CA ALA A 180 -16.71 -8.61 13.71
C ALA A 180 -17.34 -7.20 13.61
N ASN A 181 -17.58 -6.58 14.76
CA ASN A 181 -18.35 -5.35 14.95
C ASN A 181 -17.66 -4.30 15.84
N ARG A 182 -16.34 -4.43 16.05
CA ARG A 182 -15.50 -3.56 16.90
C ARG A 182 -15.94 -3.51 18.37
N GLN A 183 -16.53 -4.59 18.87
CA GLN A 183 -16.90 -4.72 20.27
C GLN A 183 -16.33 -6.00 20.88
N GLY A 184 -16.11 -5.99 22.20
CA GLY A 184 -15.62 -7.15 22.93
C GLY A 184 -14.34 -7.70 22.31
N PHE A 185 -14.37 -8.95 21.83
CA PHE A 185 -13.21 -9.61 21.25
C PHE A 185 -12.74 -9.02 19.91
N ASP A 186 -13.64 -8.46 19.10
CA ASP A 186 -13.24 -7.82 17.85
C ASP A 186 -12.44 -6.53 18.09
N ALA A 187 -12.86 -5.76 19.10
CA ALA A 187 -12.14 -4.57 19.54
C ALA A 187 -10.71 -4.88 20.05
N VAL A 188 -10.48 -6.10 20.57
CA VAL A 188 -9.12 -6.54 20.93
C VAL A 188 -8.27 -6.74 19.67
N MET A 189 -8.86 -7.20 18.56
CA MET A 189 -8.16 -7.32 17.28
C MET A 189 -7.95 -5.96 16.59
N ASP A 190 -8.78 -4.95 16.87
CA ASP A 190 -8.51 -3.57 16.45
C ASP A 190 -7.28 -2.98 17.14
N ALA A 191 -7.03 -3.40 18.39
CA ALA A 191 -5.97 -2.86 19.23
C ALA A 191 -4.66 -3.65 19.17
N VAL A 192 -4.70 -4.92 18.73
CA VAL A 192 -3.55 -5.82 18.78
C VAL A 192 -3.22 -6.35 17.41
N ARG A 193 -1.95 -6.18 17.02
CA ARG A 193 -1.40 -6.77 15.80
C ARG A 193 -0.48 -7.93 16.12
N VAL A 194 -0.67 -9.04 15.42
CA VAL A 194 0.28 -10.16 15.37
C VAL A 194 1.00 -10.11 14.03
N THR A 195 2.33 -10.09 14.03
CA THR A 195 3.16 -10.17 12.82
C THR A 195 4.12 -11.35 12.97
N VAL A 196 4.22 -12.20 11.96
CA VAL A 196 5.08 -13.38 11.98
C VAL A 196 6.28 -13.17 11.06
N ASP A 197 7.48 -13.34 11.57
CA ASP A 197 8.71 -13.41 10.79
C ASP A 197 9.06 -14.88 10.53
N PRO A 198 8.85 -15.39 9.29
CA PRO A 198 9.15 -16.77 8.94
C PRO A 198 10.65 -17.10 8.94
N THR A 199 11.52 -16.09 8.84
CA THR A 199 12.98 -16.27 8.83
C THR A 199 13.51 -16.49 10.23
N LEU A 200 12.98 -15.72 11.20
CA LEU A 200 13.33 -15.85 12.61
C LEU A 200 12.51 -16.93 13.32
N ASN A 201 11.43 -17.42 12.69
CA ASN A 201 10.45 -18.31 13.30
C ASN A 201 9.84 -17.73 14.59
N GLN A 202 9.53 -16.43 14.54
CA GLN A 202 9.01 -15.67 15.68
C GLN A 202 7.79 -14.86 15.28
N ALA A 203 6.85 -14.70 16.20
CA ALA A 203 5.79 -13.70 16.09
C ALA A 203 6.04 -12.53 17.04
N THR A 204 5.61 -11.34 16.63
CA THR A 204 5.56 -10.14 17.48
C THR A 204 4.10 -9.78 17.71
N ILE A 205 3.71 -9.68 18.97
CA ILE A 205 2.39 -9.22 19.41
C ILE A 205 2.55 -7.77 19.86
N THR A 206 1.85 -6.85 19.19
CA THR A 206 1.94 -5.40 19.41
C THR A 206 0.60 -4.85 19.88
N ASP A 207 0.58 -4.13 21.00
CA ASP A 207 -0.45 -3.17 21.34
C ASP A 207 -0.26 -1.94 20.45
N LEU A 208 -1.18 -1.71 19.52
CA LEU A 208 -1.14 -0.62 18.53
C LEU A 208 -1.35 0.76 19.14
N ILE A 209 -1.91 0.81 20.35
CA ILE A 209 -2.33 2.04 21.01
C ILE A 209 -1.19 2.58 21.87
N ASN A 210 -0.53 1.71 22.63
CA ASN A 210 0.55 2.09 23.55
C ASN A 210 1.95 1.66 23.06
N ASN A 211 2.02 1.01 21.89
CA ASN A 211 3.26 0.53 21.25
C ASN A 211 4.08 -0.45 22.12
N HIS A 212 3.43 -1.11 23.07
CA HIS A 212 4.04 -2.21 23.81
C HIS A 212 4.10 -3.46 22.94
N GLN A 213 5.20 -4.21 23.04
CA GLN A 213 5.44 -5.40 22.22
C GLN A 213 5.98 -6.54 23.07
N ILE A 214 5.57 -7.75 22.72
CA ILE A 214 6.15 -9.00 23.23
C ILE A 214 6.47 -9.91 22.04
N VAL A 215 7.52 -10.70 22.18
CA VAL A 215 7.93 -11.70 21.19
C VAL A 215 7.41 -13.08 21.60
N ASP A 216 7.03 -13.87 20.61
CA ASP A 216 6.64 -15.27 20.70
C ASP A 216 7.60 -16.08 19.80
N ASP A 217 8.41 -16.94 20.40
CA ASP A 217 9.21 -17.92 19.67
C ASP A 217 8.32 -19.13 19.37
N LEU A 218 8.01 -19.33 18.08
CA LEU A 218 7.06 -20.36 17.67
C LEU A 218 7.53 -21.78 18.04
N ALA A 219 8.83 -21.98 18.24
CA ALA A 219 9.40 -23.26 18.69
C ALA A 219 9.38 -23.44 20.21
N SER A 220 9.06 -22.40 20.98
CA SER A 220 8.99 -22.39 22.44
C SER A 220 7.56 -22.67 22.92
N THR A 221 7.42 -23.61 23.84
CA THR A 221 6.16 -23.86 24.57
C THR A 221 6.12 -23.15 25.92
N SER A 222 7.12 -22.34 26.24
CA SER A 222 7.35 -21.75 27.56
C SER A 222 7.19 -20.24 27.63
N ASP A 223 6.81 -19.61 26.52
CA ASP A 223 6.67 -18.17 26.44
C ASP A 223 5.54 -17.68 27.34
N ALA A 224 5.90 -16.91 28.36
CA ALA A 224 4.97 -16.47 29.41
C ALA A 224 4.94 -14.95 29.59
N THR A 225 5.68 -14.19 28.79
CA THR A 225 5.73 -12.72 28.89
C THR A 225 4.36 -12.15 28.56
N VAL A 226 3.76 -11.49 29.56
CA VAL A 226 2.47 -10.81 29.44
C VAL A 226 2.65 -9.44 28.82
N ILE A 227 1.74 -9.05 27.94
CA ILE A 227 1.74 -7.69 27.38
C ILE A 227 1.53 -6.68 28.52
N PRO A 228 2.31 -5.59 28.61
CA PRO A 228 2.14 -4.65 29.72
C PRO A 228 0.73 -4.08 29.76
N THR A 229 0.23 -3.83 30.98
CA THR A 229 -1.11 -3.28 31.18
C THR A 229 -1.23 -1.90 30.52
N PRO A 230 -2.18 -1.72 29.60
CA PRO A 230 -2.44 -0.43 28.97
C PRO A 230 -2.97 0.58 30.00
N PRO A 231 -2.76 1.89 29.81
CA PRO A 231 -3.41 2.93 30.60
C PRO A 231 -4.95 2.79 30.54
N ASP A 232 -5.62 2.98 31.68
CA ASP A 232 -7.06 2.79 31.82
C ASP A 232 -7.87 3.54 30.75
N GLY A 233 -8.60 2.79 29.92
CA GLY A 233 -9.52 3.32 28.90
C GLY A 233 -8.84 3.69 27.58
N SER A 234 -7.52 3.66 27.50
CA SER A 234 -6.77 4.02 26.29
C SER A 234 -7.18 3.21 25.06
N ILE A 235 -7.42 1.91 25.20
CA ILE A 235 -7.81 1.04 24.09
C ILE A 235 -9.28 1.26 23.74
N ARG A 236 -10.16 1.38 24.75
CA ARG A 236 -11.60 1.66 24.50
C ARG A 236 -11.79 2.96 23.75
N ASP A 237 -11.05 3.99 24.15
CA ASP A 237 -11.09 5.30 23.51
C ASP A 237 -10.62 5.20 22.06
N ALA A 238 -9.53 4.47 21.79
CA ALA A 238 -9.03 4.29 20.42
C ALA A 238 -10.03 3.54 19.50
N VAL A 239 -10.73 2.54 20.03
CA VAL A 239 -11.77 1.82 19.28
C VAL A 239 -12.98 2.72 19.02
N SER A 240 -13.37 3.55 20.00
CA SER A 240 -14.41 4.57 19.81
C SER A 240 -14.00 5.64 18.80
N ASP A 241 -12.71 6.00 18.77
CA ASP A 241 -12.15 6.93 17.80
C ASP A 241 -12.22 6.36 16.38
N LEU A 242 -11.93 5.06 16.22
CA LEU A 242 -12.06 4.34 14.95
C LEU A 242 -13.51 4.35 14.42
N ASP A 243 -14.52 4.24 15.28
CA ASP A 243 -15.92 4.42 14.89
C ASP A 243 -16.19 5.83 14.33
N GLY A 244 -15.58 6.86 14.92
CA GLY A 244 -15.65 8.23 14.42
C GLY A 244 -14.97 8.40 13.05
N VAL A 245 -13.84 7.73 12.83
CA VAL A 245 -13.20 7.67 11.51
C VAL A 245 -14.07 6.94 10.49
N ALA A 246 -14.69 5.81 10.87
CA ALA A 246 -15.60 5.08 9.99
C ALA A 246 -16.76 5.95 9.48
N LEU A 247 -17.35 6.79 10.35
CA LEU A 247 -18.38 7.76 9.95
C LEU A 247 -17.86 8.80 8.95
N THR A 248 -16.58 9.18 9.03
CA THR A 248 -15.92 10.10 8.10
C THR A 248 -15.76 9.46 6.72
N LEU A 249 -15.32 8.20 6.68
CA LEU A 249 -15.19 7.41 5.46
C LEU A 249 -16.55 7.13 4.78
N ASP A 250 -17.59 6.86 5.57
CA ASP A 250 -18.96 6.71 5.07
C ASP A 250 -19.49 8.02 4.44
N ALA A 251 -19.16 9.16 5.04
CA ALA A 251 -19.50 10.47 4.49
C ALA A 251 -18.77 10.75 3.16
N LEU A 252 -17.49 10.41 3.06
CA LEU A 252 -16.74 10.47 1.79
C LEU A 252 -17.36 9.55 0.73
N THR A 253 -17.61 8.28 1.07
CA THR A 253 -18.28 7.32 0.17
C THR A 253 -19.62 7.86 -0.35
N THR A 254 -20.35 8.59 0.49
CA THR A 254 -21.61 9.24 0.10
C THR A 254 -21.41 10.39 -0.87
N LEU A 255 -20.40 11.24 -0.65
CA LEU A 255 -20.07 12.38 -1.52
C LEU A 255 -19.66 11.94 -2.93
N PHE A 256 -18.80 10.92 -3.01
CA PHE A 256 -18.25 10.44 -4.29
C PHE A 256 -19.17 9.48 -5.05
N LYS A 257 -20.36 9.16 -4.51
CA LYS A 257 -21.21 8.08 -5.03
C LYS A 257 -21.61 8.24 -6.50
N THR A 258 -21.86 9.47 -6.95
CA THR A 258 -22.39 9.74 -8.31
C THR A 258 -21.64 10.80 -9.08
N ASP A 259 -20.83 11.61 -8.40
CA ASP A 259 -20.06 12.70 -9.00
C ASP A 259 -18.88 13.04 -8.09
N VAL A 260 -17.90 13.78 -8.61
CA VAL A 260 -16.85 14.39 -7.80
C VAL A 260 -17.41 15.68 -7.18
N PRO A 261 -17.31 15.87 -5.85
CA PRO A 261 -17.75 17.11 -5.21
C PRO A 261 -16.91 18.31 -5.68
N ALA A 262 -17.53 19.49 -5.77
CA ALA A 262 -16.79 20.73 -5.99
C ALA A 262 -15.79 21.00 -4.85
N GLU A 263 -14.67 21.63 -5.18
CA GLU A 263 -13.60 21.94 -4.24
C GLU A 263 -14.08 22.72 -3.01
N ASP A 264 -15.04 23.63 -3.18
CA ASP A 264 -15.63 24.47 -2.13
C ASP A 264 -16.84 23.83 -1.42
N ASN A 265 -17.13 22.55 -1.68
CA ASN A 265 -18.23 21.84 -1.07
C ASN A 265 -18.08 21.81 0.47
N ALA A 266 -19.01 22.45 1.18
CA ALA A 266 -18.95 22.59 2.63
C ALA A 266 -18.96 21.25 3.40
N THR A 267 -19.60 20.21 2.86
CA THR A 267 -19.58 18.87 3.47
C THR A 267 -18.21 18.24 3.30
N LEU A 268 -17.61 18.31 2.11
CA LEU A 268 -16.24 17.85 1.87
C LEU A 268 -15.25 18.56 2.78
N ARG A 269 -15.25 19.90 2.79
CA ARG A 269 -14.36 20.72 3.63
C ARG A 269 -14.49 20.39 5.13
N ALA A 270 -15.68 20.03 5.60
CA ALA A 270 -15.89 19.65 6.99
C ALA A 270 -15.26 18.28 7.36
N LEU A 271 -14.89 17.45 6.37
CA LEU A 271 -14.20 16.17 6.55
C LEU A 271 -12.67 16.29 6.45
N ILE A 272 -12.15 17.45 6.05
CA ILE A 272 -10.72 17.70 5.86
C ILE A 272 -10.20 18.54 7.02
N SER A 273 -9.08 18.12 7.62
CA SER A 273 -8.42 18.85 8.69
C SER A 273 -7.73 20.08 8.14
N ASP A 274 -7.70 21.17 8.92
CA ASP A 274 -7.03 22.42 8.52
C ASP A 274 -5.50 22.23 8.40
N ASP A 275 -4.95 21.25 9.12
CA ASP A 275 -3.54 20.85 9.09
C ASP A 275 -3.27 19.62 8.20
N LEU A 276 -4.16 19.34 7.24
CA LEU A 276 -3.93 18.25 6.29
C LEU A 276 -2.59 18.43 5.58
N LEU A 277 -1.83 17.33 5.57
CA LEU A 277 -0.56 17.24 4.87
C LEU A 277 -0.38 15.82 4.33
N GLU A 278 -0.48 15.65 3.01
CA GLU A 278 -0.24 14.39 2.31
C GLU A 278 1.03 14.50 1.48
N ASP A 279 2.13 13.89 1.91
CA ASP A 279 3.42 13.98 1.21
C ASP A 279 3.89 15.43 0.95
N GLY A 280 3.57 16.34 1.88
CA GLY A 280 3.87 17.76 1.75
C GLY A 280 2.80 18.57 1.01
N ALA A 281 1.82 17.92 0.37
CA ALA A 281 0.65 18.57 -0.21
C ALA A 281 -0.30 19.04 0.88
N GLY A 282 -0.53 20.36 0.95
CA GLY A 282 -1.56 20.93 1.81
C GLY A 282 -2.97 20.76 1.23
N VAL A 283 -3.97 21.27 1.95
CA VAL A 283 -5.39 21.16 1.62
C VAL A 283 -5.71 21.50 0.15
N ASP A 284 -5.17 22.60 -0.40
CA ASP A 284 -5.51 23.06 -1.75
C ASP A 284 -5.04 22.08 -2.83
N LEU A 285 -3.83 21.53 -2.70
CA LEU A 285 -3.30 20.54 -3.64
C LEU A 285 -3.97 19.18 -3.44
N PHE A 286 -4.22 18.77 -2.19
CA PHE A 286 -4.93 17.53 -1.91
C PHE A 286 -6.37 17.54 -2.46
N LEU A 287 -6.99 18.72 -2.54
CA LEU A 287 -8.30 18.93 -3.16
C LEU A 287 -8.18 19.38 -4.63
N SER A 288 -7.23 18.85 -5.39
CA SER A 288 -7.16 19.00 -6.84
C SER A 288 -7.63 17.75 -7.58
N ASP A 289 -7.76 17.84 -8.90
CA ASP A 289 -8.01 16.71 -9.80
C ASP A 289 -6.83 15.74 -9.93
N GLU A 290 -5.66 16.08 -9.37
CA GLU A 290 -4.50 15.19 -9.24
C GLU A 290 -4.58 14.29 -8.00
N TYR A 291 -5.45 14.62 -7.04
CA TYR A 291 -5.60 13.92 -5.75
C TYR A 291 -7.06 13.54 -5.49
N LEU A 292 -7.67 14.06 -4.41
CA LEU A 292 -8.97 13.59 -3.95
C LEU A 292 -10.12 13.97 -4.90
N LEU A 293 -9.95 14.96 -5.78
CA LEU A 293 -10.95 15.35 -6.77
C LEU A 293 -10.70 14.75 -8.16
N ASP A 294 -9.87 13.72 -8.27
CA ASP A 294 -9.72 12.97 -9.51
C ASP A 294 -11.10 12.45 -10.00
N PRO A 295 -11.52 12.78 -11.24
CA PRO A 295 -12.74 12.25 -11.86
C PRO A 295 -12.87 10.72 -11.86
N GLU A 296 -11.77 9.98 -11.74
CA GLU A 296 -11.77 8.51 -11.64
C GLU A 296 -12.36 8.02 -10.30
N LEU A 297 -12.43 8.86 -9.27
CA LEU A 297 -12.99 8.51 -7.96
C LEU A 297 -14.53 8.50 -7.91
N VAL A 298 -15.23 8.74 -9.02
CA VAL A 298 -16.69 8.60 -9.06
C VAL A 298 -17.11 7.15 -8.78
N GLY A 299 -17.93 6.99 -7.75
CA GLY A 299 -18.37 5.68 -7.25
C GLY A 299 -17.41 5.03 -6.27
N ALA A 300 -16.36 5.74 -5.83
CA ALA A 300 -15.42 5.28 -4.83
C ALA A 300 -16.12 4.89 -3.52
N LYS A 301 -15.62 3.84 -2.87
CA LYS A 301 -16.00 3.46 -1.51
C LYS A 301 -14.77 3.39 -0.64
N PHE A 302 -14.89 3.98 0.54
CA PHE A 302 -13.88 4.03 1.58
C PHE A 302 -14.42 3.21 2.76
N TYR A 303 -13.80 2.08 3.09
CA TYR A 303 -14.40 1.11 4.02
C TYR A 303 -13.36 0.23 4.72
N SER A 304 -13.82 -0.60 5.67
CA SER A 304 -12.97 -1.51 6.45
C SER A 304 -11.78 -0.78 7.13
N PRO A 305 -12.03 0.30 7.90
CA PRO A 305 -10.95 0.97 8.62
C PRO A 305 -10.41 0.08 9.74
N VAL A 306 -9.09 0.06 9.90
CA VAL A 306 -8.37 -0.60 10.99
C VAL A 306 -7.29 0.32 11.54
N ILE A 307 -7.02 0.24 12.84
CA ILE A 307 -5.98 1.06 13.49
C ILE A 307 -4.60 0.55 13.03
N VAL A 308 -3.71 1.50 12.73
CA VAL A 308 -2.28 1.22 12.50
C VAL A 308 -1.44 1.67 13.68
N SER A 309 -1.75 2.85 14.22
CA SER A 309 -1.13 3.42 15.42
C SER A 309 -1.96 4.58 15.97
N ARG A 310 -1.66 4.99 17.20
CA ARG A 310 -2.20 6.21 17.82
C ARG A 310 -1.07 7.20 18.13
N PRO A 311 -0.73 8.14 17.22
CA PRO A 311 0.39 9.06 17.41
C PRO A 311 0.24 9.99 18.63
N GLY A 312 -1.01 10.32 18.99
CA GLY A 312 -1.31 11.18 20.12
C GLY A 312 -2.81 11.21 20.43
N THR A 313 -3.18 11.93 21.49
CA THR A 313 -4.60 12.16 21.81
C THR A 313 -5.26 12.95 20.69
N GLY A 314 -6.38 12.46 20.17
CA GLY A 314 -7.07 13.07 19.03
C GLY A 314 -6.36 12.85 17.68
N GLN A 315 -5.41 11.91 17.59
CA GLN A 315 -4.77 11.51 16.35
C GLN A 315 -4.82 9.99 16.20
N LEU A 316 -5.19 9.51 15.02
CA LEU A 316 -5.27 8.08 14.73
C LEU A 316 -4.75 7.81 13.32
N THR A 317 -3.74 6.96 13.19
CA THR A 317 -3.33 6.44 11.89
C THR A 317 -4.19 5.24 11.56
N VAL A 318 -4.97 5.35 10.48
CA VAL A 318 -5.93 4.34 10.06
C VAL A 318 -5.58 3.86 8.66
N ARG A 319 -5.67 2.55 8.47
CA ARG A 319 -5.66 1.94 7.15
C ARG A 319 -7.09 1.58 6.76
N PHE A 320 -7.46 1.81 5.52
CA PHE A 320 -8.77 1.46 4.99
C PHE A 320 -8.68 1.01 3.54
N ALA A 321 -9.71 0.31 3.09
CA ALA A 321 -9.86 -0.08 1.70
C ALA A 321 -10.51 1.05 0.89
N LEU A 322 -9.92 1.37 -0.26
CA LEU A 322 -10.52 2.20 -1.30
C LEU A 322 -10.88 1.30 -2.48
N SER A 323 -12.15 1.25 -2.90
CA SER A 323 -12.54 0.54 -4.13
C SER A 323 -13.17 1.48 -5.15
N ILE A 324 -12.75 1.37 -6.41
CA ILE A 324 -13.30 2.12 -7.54
C ILE A 324 -13.94 1.10 -8.50
N GLY A 325 -15.27 1.07 -8.57
CA GLY A 325 -15.97 0.02 -9.32
C GLY A 325 -15.91 -1.36 -8.65
N ALA A 326 -15.96 -2.43 -9.45
CA ALA A 326 -16.08 -3.81 -8.95
C ALA A 326 -14.72 -4.54 -8.77
N ASP A 327 -13.66 -4.07 -9.41
CA ASP A 327 -12.45 -4.88 -9.64
C ASP A 327 -11.17 -4.30 -9.00
N THR A 328 -11.17 -3.05 -8.55
CA THR A 328 -10.01 -2.45 -7.87
C THR A 328 -10.29 -2.27 -6.38
N THR A 329 -9.33 -2.69 -5.56
CA THR A 329 -9.30 -2.38 -4.13
C THR A 329 -7.87 -2.06 -3.76
N GLU A 330 -7.68 -0.86 -3.23
CA GLU A 330 -6.40 -0.34 -2.77
C GLU A 330 -6.41 -0.22 -1.26
N SER A 331 -5.23 -0.35 -0.66
CA SER A 331 -5.01 -0.15 0.78
C SER A 331 -4.44 1.25 0.98
N VAL A 332 -5.24 2.15 1.53
CA VAL A 332 -4.83 3.52 1.85
C VAL A 332 -4.53 3.62 3.34
N GLU A 333 -3.46 4.30 3.71
CA GLU A 333 -3.10 4.59 5.10
C GLU A 333 -3.00 6.10 5.29
N MET A 334 -3.70 6.63 6.28
CA MET A 334 -3.80 8.08 6.51
C MET A 334 -3.97 8.37 8.00
N GLN A 335 -3.47 9.52 8.45
CA GLN A 335 -3.82 10.05 9.77
C GLN A 335 -5.16 10.78 9.72
N PHE A 336 -5.92 10.61 10.79
CA PHE A 336 -7.11 11.37 11.07
C PHE A 336 -6.89 12.19 12.34
N HIS A 337 -7.33 13.44 12.33
CA HIS A 337 -7.27 14.33 13.49
C HIS A 337 -8.69 14.62 13.98
N LEU A 338 -8.88 14.58 15.30
CA LEU A 338 -10.12 14.95 15.96
C LEU A 338 -10.22 16.46 16.04
N ASP A 339 -11.25 17.02 15.41
CA ASP A 339 -11.64 18.40 15.65
C ASP A 339 -12.28 18.51 17.03
N SER A 340 -11.52 19.04 18.00
CA SER A 340 -11.96 19.21 19.38
C SER A 340 -13.20 20.10 19.57
N ILE A 341 -13.55 20.93 18.59
CA ILE A 341 -14.73 21.80 18.64
C ILE A 341 -15.97 21.04 18.21
N THR A 342 -15.87 20.28 17.11
CA THR A 342 -17.02 19.59 16.52
C THR A 342 -17.17 18.14 16.97
N GLY A 343 -16.12 17.57 17.56
CA GLY A 343 -16.02 16.15 17.92
C GLY A 343 -15.94 15.21 16.72
N LYS A 344 -15.61 15.74 15.53
CA LYS A 344 -15.52 14.96 14.29
C LYS A 344 -14.07 14.62 13.95
N TRP A 345 -13.85 13.40 13.52
CA TRP A 345 -12.59 13.00 12.90
C TRP A 345 -12.53 13.55 11.47
N LYS A 346 -11.34 13.99 11.06
CA LYS A 346 -11.09 14.59 9.75
C LYS A 346 -9.82 14.01 9.14
N LEU A 347 -9.77 13.93 7.82
CA LEU A 347 -8.59 13.51 7.07
C LEU A 347 -7.47 14.52 7.32
N ALA A 348 -6.32 14.04 7.76
CA ALA A 348 -5.13 14.86 8.00
C ALA A 348 -3.97 14.49 7.06
N GLY A 349 -4.16 13.55 6.14
CA GLY A 349 -3.07 13.04 5.30
C GLY A 349 -2.09 12.18 6.08
N ASN A 350 -0.93 11.89 5.51
CA ASN A 350 0.11 11.06 6.13
C ASN A 350 1.08 11.84 7.03
N GLN A 351 0.96 13.18 7.06
CA GLN A 351 1.77 14.13 7.84
C GLN A 351 3.26 14.17 7.47
N ARG A 352 3.63 13.61 6.31
CA ARG A 352 4.98 13.77 5.75
C ARG A 352 5.16 15.18 5.19
N GLN A 353 6.32 15.74 5.43
CA GLN A 353 6.78 17.04 4.94
C GLN A 353 7.19 16.99 3.47
N ALA A 354 7.54 15.83 2.93
CA ALA A 354 7.89 15.66 1.52
C ALA A 354 7.73 14.21 1.06
N SER A 355 7.52 14.03 -0.24
CA SER A 355 7.77 12.77 -0.94
C SER A 355 8.98 12.94 -1.85
N GLY A 356 9.82 11.90 -1.90
CA GLY A 356 10.91 11.83 -2.85
C GLY A 356 11.21 10.41 -3.28
N ASP A 357 11.69 10.30 -4.51
CA ASP A 357 12.13 9.07 -5.14
C ASP A 357 13.62 9.10 -5.45
N LEU A 358 14.21 7.91 -5.48
CA LEU A 358 15.61 7.72 -5.80
C LEU A 358 15.76 6.91 -7.08
N ASP A 359 16.20 7.59 -8.13
CA ASP A 359 16.28 7.05 -9.47
C ASP A 359 17.73 6.84 -9.94
N ALA A 360 17.96 5.72 -10.62
CA ALA A 360 19.14 5.54 -11.45
C ALA A 360 18.90 6.13 -12.85
N ILE A 361 19.83 6.96 -13.34
CA ILE A 361 19.73 7.57 -14.66
C ILE A 361 20.93 7.19 -15.52
N ASN A 362 20.67 6.65 -16.70
CA ASN A 362 21.62 6.64 -17.81
C ASN A 362 21.22 7.69 -18.82
N HIS A 363 22.17 8.53 -19.22
CA HIS A 363 21.93 9.68 -20.08
C HIS A 363 22.72 9.57 -21.38
N ARG A 364 22.03 9.79 -22.49
CA ARG A 364 22.60 9.90 -23.85
C ARG A 364 22.35 11.31 -24.35
N TYR A 365 23.41 12.09 -24.45
CA TYR A 365 23.36 13.41 -25.05
C TYR A 365 23.72 13.33 -26.54
N LEU A 366 22.84 13.81 -27.40
CA LEU A 366 23.05 13.94 -28.84
C LEU A 366 23.37 15.41 -29.14
N PRO A 367 24.65 15.76 -29.37
CA PRO A 367 25.00 17.13 -29.73
C PRO A 367 24.50 17.49 -31.14
N ALA A 368 24.37 18.78 -31.43
CA ALA A 368 24.03 19.25 -32.78
C ALA A 368 25.08 18.83 -33.83
N THR A 369 26.34 18.71 -33.43
CA THR A 369 27.44 18.20 -34.26
C THR A 369 28.32 17.26 -33.44
N GLY A 370 28.85 16.21 -34.08
CA GLY A 370 29.72 15.23 -33.43
C GLY A 370 29.00 13.97 -32.95
N SER A 371 29.68 13.19 -32.13
CA SER A 371 29.20 11.89 -31.64
C SER A 371 28.41 12.04 -30.33
N ALA A 372 27.44 11.15 -30.12
CA ALA A 372 26.74 11.04 -28.86
C ALA A 372 27.68 10.79 -27.68
N SER A 373 27.38 11.39 -26.53
CA SER A 373 28.07 11.13 -25.26
C SER A 373 27.15 10.43 -24.27
N TYR A 374 27.75 9.64 -23.38
CA TYR A 374 27.03 8.82 -22.40
C TYR A 374 27.54 9.10 -20.99
N SER A 375 26.61 9.29 -20.07
CA SER A 375 26.86 9.50 -18.65
C SER A 375 25.84 8.74 -17.81
N ARG A 376 26.10 8.66 -16.51
CA ARG A 376 25.18 8.09 -15.53
C ARG A 376 25.11 8.96 -14.29
N HIS A 377 23.94 8.95 -13.66
CA HIS A 377 23.61 9.80 -12.54
C HIS A 377 22.73 9.04 -11.54
N LEU A 378 22.74 9.53 -10.31
CA LEU A 378 21.72 9.26 -9.32
C LEU A 378 20.81 10.50 -9.27
N GLU A 379 19.49 10.33 -9.21
CA GLU A 379 18.55 11.44 -9.10
C GLU A 379 17.75 11.30 -7.81
N LEU A 380 17.77 12.34 -6.98
CA LEU A 380 16.77 12.52 -5.94
C LEU A 380 15.68 13.41 -6.53
N TRP A 381 14.54 12.82 -6.83
CA TRP A 381 13.37 13.53 -7.32
C TRP A 381 12.41 13.79 -6.17
N ILE A 382 12.36 15.02 -5.67
CA ILE A 382 11.40 15.40 -4.62
C ILE A 382 10.10 15.80 -5.32
N GLU A 383 9.15 14.87 -5.37
CA GLU A 383 7.87 15.03 -6.08
C GLU A 383 7.05 16.18 -5.50
N SER A 384 6.97 16.23 -4.17
CA SER A 384 6.12 17.15 -3.43
C SER A 384 6.75 17.44 -2.07
N SER A 385 6.45 18.62 -1.53
CA SER A 385 6.97 19.06 -0.24
C SER A 385 6.16 20.21 0.33
N SER A 386 6.07 20.27 1.65
CA SER A 386 5.48 21.39 2.35
C SER A 386 6.30 22.65 2.11
N ALA A 387 5.64 23.81 2.10
CA ALA A 387 6.32 25.09 1.93
C ALA A 387 7.39 25.36 3.00
N GLY A 388 7.33 24.67 4.15
CA GLY A 388 8.32 24.77 5.22
C GLY A 388 9.66 24.13 4.85
N VAL A 389 9.68 23.09 4.01
CA VAL A 389 10.91 22.43 3.57
C VAL A 389 11.67 23.36 2.61
N GLN A 390 12.94 23.66 2.87
CA GLN A 390 13.75 24.56 2.03
C GLN A 390 15.01 23.89 1.48
N SER A 391 15.47 22.80 2.10
CA SER A 391 16.57 22.00 1.57
C SER A 391 16.43 20.54 1.96
N ALA A 392 17.16 19.66 1.28
CA ALA A 392 17.31 18.27 1.64
C ALA A 392 18.80 17.87 1.57
N GLU A 393 19.22 16.92 2.38
CA GLU A 393 20.55 16.31 2.32
C GLU A 393 20.39 14.80 2.18
N MET A 394 21.00 14.24 1.13
CA MET A 394 21.02 12.80 0.89
C MET A 394 22.38 12.23 1.25
N THR A 395 22.38 11.24 2.14
CA THR A 395 23.56 10.45 2.50
C THR A 395 23.35 8.99 2.12
N GLY A 396 24.44 8.29 1.83
CA GLY A 396 24.35 6.87 1.47
C GLY A 396 25.56 6.36 0.72
N PRO A 397 25.51 5.09 0.30
CA PRO A 397 26.58 4.40 -0.40
C PRO A 397 27.07 5.16 -1.63
N GLY A 398 28.39 5.37 -1.72
CA GLY A 398 29.01 6.09 -2.84
C GLY A 398 28.94 7.61 -2.77
N LEU A 399 28.28 8.21 -1.78
CA LEU A 399 28.28 9.66 -1.53
C LEU A 399 29.34 10.02 -0.46
N PRO A 400 30.29 10.94 -0.73
CA PRO A 400 31.43 11.17 0.17
C PRO A 400 31.12 11.96 1.45
N GLU A 401 30.30 13.02 1.41
CA GLU A 401 29.98 13.89 2.57
C GLU A 401 28.49 14.30 2.64
N GLY A 402 27.61 13.50 2.05
CA GLY A 402 26.21 13.89 1.82
C GLY A 402 26.09 14.88 0.66
N VAL A 403 24.94 14.85 -0.01
CA VAL A 403 24.67 15.71 -1.18
C VAL A 403 23.45 16.57 -0.87
N ARG A 404 23.63 17.89 -0.96
CA ARG A 404 22.60 18.86 -0.60
C ARG A 404 21.82 19.34 -1.81
N PHE A 405 20.52 19.45 -1.62
CA PHE A 405 19.54 19.98 -2.55
C PHE A 405 18.88 21.19 -1.91
N ILE A 406 18.72 22.25 -2.68
CA ILE A 406 18.05 23.49 -2.26
C ILE A 406 16.78 23.67 -3.07
N ARG A 407 15.72 24.17 -2.44
CA ARG A 407 14.49 24.53 -3.14
C ARG A 407 14.83 25.57 -4.20
N ALA A 408 14.49 25.27 -5.45
CA ALA A 408 14.72 26.19 -6.55
C ALA A 408 13.80 27.41 -6.39
N THR A 409 14.32 28.60 -6.69
CA THR A 409 13.49 29.81 -6.77
C THR A 409 12.62 29.83 -8.03
N ASP A 410 13.00 29.03 -9.03
CA ASP A 410 12.13 28.71 -10.17
C ASP A 410 11.28 27.47 -9.85
N ALA A 411 10.02 27.48 -10.30
CA ALA A 411 9.08 26.40 -10.03
C ALA A 411 9.29 25.14 -10.89
N GLN A 412 10.37 25.06 -11.69
CA GLN A 412 10.46 24.07 -12.78
C GLN A 412 11.04 22.71 -12.35
N VAL A 413 11.85 22.66 -11.30
CA VAL A 413 12.50 21.43 -10.80
C VAL A 413 12.17 21.17 -9.32
N GLY A 414 11.56 22.14 -8.63
CA GLY A 414 11.24 22.06 -7.20
C GLY A 414 12.48 22.16 -6.32
N PHE A 415 13.42 21.22 -6.45
CA PHE A 415 14.71 21.17 -5.77
C PHE A 415 15.86 20.92 -6.75
N THR A 416 16.98 21.60 -6.53
CA THR A 416 18.19 21.47 -7.35
C THR A 416 19.39 21.17 -6.48
N LEU A 417 20.35 20.45 -7.03
CA LEU A 417 21.67 20.21 -6.47
C LEU A 417 22.33 21.55 -6.11
N GLU A 418 22.70 21.72 -4.83
CA GLU A 418 23.36 22.93 -4.34
C GLU A 418 24.71 23.10 -5.05
N SER A 419 25.07 24.35 -5.40
CA SER A 419 26.32 24.71 -6.08
C SER A 419 26.53 24.12 -7.49
N SER A 420 25.49 23.56 -8.11
CA SER A 420 25.51 23.19 -9.52
C SER A 420 25.44 24.44 -10.43
N GLU A 421 26.19 24.44 -11.53
CA GLU A 421 26.09 25.47 -12.58
C GLU A 421 24.74 25.38 -13.35
N TYR A 422 24.01 24.27 -13.20
CA TYR A 422 22.73 24.00 -13.84
C TYR A 422 21.66 23.64 -12.81
N THR A 423 20.41 24.01 -13.06
CA THR A 423 19.25 23.56 -12.27
C THR A 423 18.98 22.08 -12.55
N THR A 424 19.44 21.20 -11.68
CA THR A 424 19.32 19.74 -11.86
C THR A 424 19.21 19.01 -10.53
N SER A 425 18.40 17.95 -10.51
CA SER A 425 18.31 16.94 -9.45
C SER A 425 19.35 15.81 -9.61
N TRP A 426 20.16 15.81 -10.68
CA TRP A 426 21.06 14.72 -11.03
C TRP A 426 22.44 14.87 -10.39
N ILE A 427 22.84 13.85 -9.62
CA ILE A 427 24.17 13.68 -9.05
C ILE A 427 25.03 12.89 -10.04
N PRO A 428 26.09 13.50 -10.64
CA PRO A 428 26.93 12.82 -11.61
C PRO A 428 27.89 11.80 -10.99
N GLU A 429 28.36 10.85 -11.79
CA GLU A 429 29.45 9.97 -11.39
C GLU A 429 30.77 10.74 -11.16
N CYS A 430 31.55 10.31 -10.17
CA CYS A 430 32.88 10.85 -9.86
C CYS A 430 33.95 10.51 -10.93
N VAL A 431 33.83 11.04 -12.16
CA VAL A 431 34.80 10.80 -13.25
C VAL A 431 35.96 11.80 -13.16
N GLY A 432 36.98 11.49 -12.34
CA GLY A 432 38.28 12.18 -12.36
C GLY A 432 38.28 13.68 -11.95
N LYS A 433 37.13 14.24 -11.57
CA LYS A 433 36.99 15.53 -10.91
C LYS A 433 36.28 15.31 -9.57
N LEU A 434 36.90 15.78 -8.49
CA LEU A 434 36.21 15.96 -7.21
C LEU A 434 35.32 17.20 -7.35
N VAL A 435 34.13 17.04 -7.92
CA VAL A 435 33.04 17.94 -7.55
C VAL A 435 32.58 17.49 -6.16
N ALA A 436 32.29 18.42 -5.26
CA ALA A 436 31.84 18.10 -3.90
C ALA A 436 30.56 17.22 -3.88
N HIS A 437 29.86 17.16 -5.01
CA HIS A 437 28.58 16.46 -5.18
C HIS A 437 28.64 15.48 -6.37
N CYS A 438 29.25 14.30 -6.15
CA CYS A 438 29.23 13.19 -7.11
C CYS A 438 28.97 11.85 -6.40
N VAL A 439 28.59 10.84 -7.17
CA VAL A 439 28.36 9.47 -6.68
C VAL A 439 29.43 8.51 -7.24
N ASN A 440 29.99 7.68 -6.36
CA ASN A 440 30.86 6.58 -6.72
C ASN A 440 30.06 5.27 -6.84
N PHE A 441 29.62 4.96 -8.05
CA PHE A 441 28.84 3.75 -8.33
C PHE A 441 29.57 2.43 -8.09
N SER A 442 30.90 2.42 -7.93
CA SER A 442 31.61 1.20 -7.53
C SER A 442 31.36 0.85 -6.05
N VAL A 443 31.11 1.87 -5.21
CA VAL A 443 30.82 1.73 -3.78
C VAL A 443 29.32 1.59 -3.52
N ALA A 444 28.47 2.18 -4.36
CA ALA A 444 27.02 1.99 -4.32
C ALA A 444 26.57 0.55 -4.66
N SER A 445 27.50 -0.42 -4.78
CA SER A 445 27.22 -1.79 -5.20
C SER A 445 26.80 -2.75 -4.08
N THR A 446 26.15 -3.84 -4.49
CA THR A 446 24.99 -4.55 -3.91
C THR A 446 25.09 -5.16 -2.49
N ALA A 447 25.42 -4.37 -1.47
CA ALA A 447 25.16 -4.72 -0.06
C ALA A 447 24.50 -3.59 0.75
N ALA A 448 24.54 -2.35 0.26
CA ALA A 448 23.83 -1.21 0.81
C ALA A 448 23.26 -0.41 -0.36
N ASN A 449 21.95 -0.48 -0.56
CA ASN A 449 21.20 0.32 -1.53
C ASN A 449 20.22 1.28 -0.83
N ALA A 450 20.32 1.40 0.49
CA ALA A 450 19.56 2.35 1.30
C ALA A 450 20.29 3.70 1.38
N TYR A 451 19.55 4.76 1.13
CA TYR A 451 19.98 6.15 1.22
C TYR A 451 19.08 6.85 2.23
N THR A 452 19.65 7.75 3.01
CA THR A 452 18.92 8.57 3.98
C THR A 452 18.80 9.97 3.43
N VAL A 453 17.57 10.46 3.27
CA VAL A 453 17.28 11.84 2.92
C VAL A 453 16.78 12.55 4.18
N THR A 454 17.45 13.62 4.58
CA THR A 454 17.00 14.51 5.65
C THR A 454 16.48 15.79 5.03
N TYR A 455 15.25 16.17 5.32
CA TYR A 455 14.63 17.42 4.89
C TYR A 455 14.80 18.48 5.97
N PHE A 456 15.05 19.72 5.56
CA PHE A 456 15.34 20.83 6.47
C PHE A 456 14.44 22.04 6.18
N ASP A 457 14.08 22.75 7.25
CA ASP A 457 13.40 24.05 7.15
C ASP A 457 14.34 25.18 6.70
N GLY A 458 13.82 26.41 6.63
CA GLY A 458 14.58 27.60 6.26
C GLY A 458 15.65 28.04 7.27
N ASP A 459 15.55 27.57 8.52
CA ASP A 459 16.53 27.83 9.58
C ASP A 459 17.63 26.73 9.62
N GLY A 460 17.47 25.68 8.82
CA GLY A 460 18.40 24.54 8.75
C GLY A 460 18.13 23.46 9.80
N ASN A 461 16.96 23.44 10.44
CA ASN A 461 16.59 22.37 11.36
C ASN A 461 16.02 21.17 10.57
N PRO A 462 16.36 19.93 10.94
CA PRO A 462 15.77 18.75 10.32
C PRO A 462 14.28 18.66 10.68
N VAL A 463 13.42 18.53 9.67
CA VAL A 463 11.96 18.40 9.83
C VAL A 463 11.45 17.00 9.49
N GLU A 464 12.18 16.25 8.67
CA GLU A 464 11.84 14.86 8.32
C GLU A 464 13.09 14.08 7.92
N VAL A 465 13.08 12.77 8.17
CA VAL A 465 14.09 11.83 7.65
C VAL A 465 13.38 10.69 6.94
N GLN A 466 13.74 10.47 5.67
CA GLN A 466 13.21 9.40 4.83
C GLN A 466 14.32 8.42 4.45
N GLN A 467 13.99 7.13 4.39
CA GLN A 467 14.86 6.10 3.83
C GLN A 467 14.38 5.75 2.42
N LEU A 468 15.27 5.92 1.44
CA LEU A 468 15.02 5.57 0.04
C LEU A 468 15.90 4.41 -0.38
N THR A 469 15.41 3.58 -1.29
CA THR A 469 16.15 2.43 -1.79
C THR A 469 16.38 2.55 -3.28
N LEU A 470 17.64 2.47 -3.70
CA LEU A 470 17.99 2.45 -5.12
C LEU A 470 17.61 1.09 -5.72
N ALA A 471 16.69 1.10 -6.70
CA ALA A 471 16.17 -0.11 -7.32
C ALA A 471 17.25 -0.90 -8.09
N ALA A 472 18.12 -0.20 -8.82
CA ALA A 472 19.21 -0.80 -9.57
C ALA A 472 20.38 0.19 -9.75
N ILE A 473 21.58 -0.35 -9.96
CA ILE A 473 22.75 0.47 -10.30
C ILE A 473 22.70 0.76 -11.81
N PRO A 474 22.85 2.02 -12.25
CA PRO A 474 22.90 2.32 -13.67
C PRO A 474 24.16 1.70 -14.30
N PRO A 475 24.05 0.98 -15.43
CA PRO A 475 25.19 0.51 -16.21
C PRO A 475 26.23 1.61 -16.43
N ASP A 476 27.51 1.24 -16.46
CA ASP A 476 28.56 2.21 -16.81
C ASP A 476 28.35 2.78 -18.22
N SER A 477 28.93 3.95 -18.49
CA SER A 477 28.69 4.68 -19.75
C SER A 477 29.10 3.87 -21.00
N ALA A 478 30.10 2.99 -20.90
CA ALA A 478 30.54 2.18 -22.04
C ALA A 478 29.54 1.04 -22.33
N ALA A 479 29.02 0.39 -21.30
CA ALA A 479 27.95 -0.59 -21.42
C ALA A 479 26.65 0.06 -21.93
N ALA A 480 26.30 1.24 -21.41
CA ALA A 480 25.14 2.01 -21.87
C ALA A 480 25.28 2.39 -23.35
N GLN A 481 26.48 2.80 -23.79
CA GLN A 481 26.77 3.08 -25.19
C GLN A 481 26.62 1.84 -26.08
N ALA A 482 27.15 0.69 -25.65
CA ALA A 482 27.03 -0.57 -26.40
C ALA A 482 25.57 -1.02 -26.55
N ALA A 483 24.72 -0.70 -25.57
CA ALA A 483 23.30 -1.01 -25.55
C ALA A 483 22.39 0.13 -26.04
N ALA A 484 22.94 1.18 -26.69
CA ALA A 484 22.21 2.42 -26.92
C ALA A 484 20.84 2.24 -27.62
N THR A 485 20.79 1.44 -28.69
CA THR A 485 19.55 1.15 -29.44
C THR A 485 18.55 0.33 -28.62
N ALA A 486 19.04 -0.52 -27.72
CA ALA A 486 18.21 -1.38 -26.89
C ALA A 486 17.58 -0.62 -25.72
N SER A 487 18.28 0.37 -25.17
CA SER A 487 17.91 0.99 -23.89
C SER A 487 17.40 2.43 -23.98
N PHE A 488 17.87 3.22 -24.95
CA PHE A 488 17.54 4.65 -25.01
C PHE A 488 16.43 4.97 -26.01
N PRO A 489 15.47 5.85 -25.66
CA PRO A 489 14.42 6.27 -26.57
C PRO A 489 14.98 7.18 -27.67
N GLY A 490 14.43 7.11 -28.87
CA GLY A 490 14.79 8.00 -29.97
C GLY A 490 13.92 9.25 -29.99
N ILE A 491 14.56 10.39 -30.31
CA ILE A 491 13.89 11.65 -30.60
C ILE A 491 13.67 11.73 -32.11
N GLY A 492 12.41 11.83 -32.53
CA GLY A 492 12.02 11.99 -33.93
C GLY A 492 11.81 13.46 -34.32
N ALA A 493 11.05 13.68 -35.39
CA ALA A 493 10.72 15.01 -35.87
C ALA A 493 10.00 15.86 -34.81
N VAL A 494 10.41 17.12 -34.70
CA VAL A 494 9.77 18.15 -33.88
C VAL A 494 9.07 19.15 -34.80
N THR A 495 7.85 19.55 -34.45
CA THR A 495 7.07 20.57 -35.18
C THR A 495 6.67 21.69 -34.22
N PRO A 496 7.02 22.97 -34.49
CA PRO A 496 7.81 23.44 -35.64
C PRO A 496 9.24 22.88 -35.63
N SER A 497 10.03 23.06 -36.69
CA SER A 497 11.39 22.50 -36.76
C SER A 497 12.44 23.40 -36.11
N SER A 498 12.07 24.61 -35.71
CA SER A 498 12.95 25.59 -35.07
C SER A 498 12.20 26.34 -33.96
N TRP A 499 12.84 26.52 -32.81
CA TRP A 499 12.27 27.30 -31.69
C TRP A 499 12.10 28.77 -32.01
N LEU A 500 12.79 29.31 -33.02
CA LEU A 500 12.56 30.67 -33.50
C LEU A 500 11.16 30.87 -34.07
N GLN A 501 10.45 29.77 -34.37
CA GLN A 501 9.07 29.77 -34.85
C GLN A 501 8.06 29.71 -33.71
N PHE A 502 8.50 29.67 -32.45
CA PHE A 502 7.61 29.71 -31.30
C PHE A 502 7.01 31.11 -31.18
N ALA A 503 5.70 31.18 -31.41
CA ALA A 503 4.89 32.36 -31.19
C ALA A 503 3.62 31.95 -30.43
N ASP A 504 2.94 32.93 -29.85
CA ASP A 504 1.70 32.72 -29.13
C ASP A 504 0.71 31.85 -29.93
N GLY A 505 0.25 30.75 -29.33
CA GLY A 505 -0.62 29.76 -29.96
C GLY A 505 0.09 28.66 -30.77
N THR A 506 1.43 28.61 -30.79
CA THR A 506 2.17 27.59 -31.55
C THR A 506 2.09 26.22 -30.86
N ASN A 507 1.55 25.22 -31.55
CA ASN A 507 1.54 23.84 -31.07
C ASN A 507 2.89 23.16 -31.28
N ILE A 508 3.45 22.62 -30.20
CA ILE A 508 4.74 21.94 -30.21
C ILE A 508 4.49 20.43 -30.19
N ASN A 509 4.79 19.75 -31.29
CA ASN A 509 4.65 18.30 -31.40
C ASN A 509 6.02 17.64 -31.46
N VAL A 510 6.15 16.51 -30.77
CA VAL A 510 7.40 15.72 -30.72
C VAL A 510 7.10 14.28 -31.11
N ALA A 511 7.75 13.82 -32.18
CA ALA A 511 7.78 12.41 -32.53
C ALA A 511 8.85 11.68 -31.73
N TRP A 512 8.62 10.39 -31.44
CA TRP A 512 9.49 9.59 -30.60
C TRP A 512 9.47 8.11 -30.99
N THR A 513 10.52 7.39 -30.64
CA THR A 513 10.62 5.93 -30.75
C THR A 513 11.06 5.31 -29.42
N ALA A 514 10.43 4.20 -29.05
CA ALA A 514 10.78 3.45 -27.85
C ALA A 514 12.10 2.70 -28.06
N PRO A 515 12.86 2.41 -26.98
CA PRO A 515 14.02 1.52 -27.04
C PRO A 515 13.64 0.13 -27.57
N THR A 516 14.52 -0.58 -28.27
CA THR A 516 14.14 -1.89 -28.86
C THR A 516 13.88 -2.99 -27.84
N ASN A 517 14.35 -2.83 -26.59
CA ASN A 517 13.98 -3.72 -25.49
C ASN A 517 12.45 -3.68 -25.24
N PRO A 518 11.75 -4.82 -25.31
CA PRO A 518 10.31 -4.88 -25.09
C PRO A 518 9.89 -4.69 -23.62
N SER A 519 10.81 -4.62 -22.65
CA SER A 519 10.47 -4.19 -21.29
C SER A 519 10.44 -2.66 -21.15
N SER A 520 11.20 -1.93 -21.98
CA SER A 520 11.33 -0.48 -21.85
C SER A 520 10.15 0.30 -22.44
N ARG A 521 9.71 1.37 -21.76
CA ARG A 521 8.60 2.24 -22.19
C ARG A 521 9.04 3.69 -22.17
N VAL A 522 8.61 4.48 -23.15
CA VAL A 522 8.73 5.94 -23.04
C VAL A 522 7.74 6.41 -21.98
N LYS A 523 8.24 7.21 -21.03
CA LYS A 523 7.50 7.72 -19.88
C LYS A 523 7.13 9.18 -20.10
N SER A 524 8.10 10.02 -20.41
CA SER A 524 7.84 11.44 -20.63
C SER A 524 8.71 12.06 -21.69
N ILE A 525 8.21 13.19 -22.18
CA ILE A 525 8.90 14.09 -23.09
C ILE A 525 8.89 15.46 -22.44
N ALA A 526 10.03 16.15 -22.45
CA ALA A 526 10.15 17.49 -21.91
C ALA A 526 10.98 18.38 -22.84
N LEU A 527 10.52 19.61 -23.05
CA LEU A 527 11.24 20.69 -23.71
C LEU A 527 11.45 21.80 -22.68
N SER A 528 12.71 22.11 -22.39
CA SER A 528 13.03 23.08 -21.34
C SER A 528 14.22 23.96 -21.69
N SER A 529 14.21 25.17 -21.15
CA SER A 529 15.36 26.08 -21.05
C SER A 529 15.39 26.66 -19.64
N ASN A 530 16.30 27.59 -19.37
CA ASN A 530 16.30 28.32 -18.10
C ASN A 530 15.05 29.24 -17.93
N GLU A 531 14.26 29.44 -19.00
CA GLU A 531 13.11 30.37 -18.99
C GLU A 531 11.77 29.65 -18.88
N PHE A 532 11.69 28.39 -19.31
CA PHE A 532 10.44 27.65 -19.37
C PHE A 532 10.67 26.14 -19.34
N ARG A 533 9.62 25.42 -18.97
CA ARG A 533 9.52 23.97 -19.12
C ARG A 533 8.14 23.62 -19.66
N LEU A 534 8.11 22.76 -20.68
CA LEU A 534 6.93 22.06 -21.15
C LEU A 534 7.24 20.57 -21.06
N ASP A 535 6.45 19.83 -20.30
CA ASP A 535 6.60 18.39 -20.20
C ASP A 535 5.26 17.69 -20.32
N ARG A 536 5.34 16.41 -20.68
CA ARG A 536 4.18 15.55 -20.85
C ARG A 536 4.55 14.13 -20.47
N GLU A 537 3.88 13.62 -19.45
CA GLU A 537 3.83 12.19 -19.16
C GLU A 537 2.98 11.46 -20.21
N LEU A 538 3.40 10.25 -20.54
CA LEU A 538 2.88 9.41 -21.60
C LEU A 538 2.38 8.09 -21.00
N ASN A 539 1.11 8.07 -20.63
CA ASN A 539 0.40 6.86 -20.20
C ASN A 539 0.01 6.00 -21.40
N LEU A 540 1.00 5.32 -21.98
CA LEU A 540 0.84 4.56 -23.22
C LEU A 540 0.81 3.04 -22.97
N PRO A 541 -0.07 2.29 -23.69
CA PRO A 541 0.00 0.84 -23.70
C PRO A 541 1.36 0.33 -24.17
N SER A 542 1.78 -0.82 -23.64
CA SER A 542 3.07 -1.45 -23.97
C SER A 542 3.29 -1.76 -25.46
N THR A 543 2.20 -1.85 -26.22
CA THR A 543 2.20 -2.08 -27.67
C THR A 543 2.57 -0.83 -28.48
N VAL A 544 2.47 0.36 -27.91
CA VAL A 544 2.83 1.61 -28.59
C VAL A 544 4.34 1.83 -28.48
N ARG A 545 5.05 1.65 -29.59
CA ARG A 545 6.52 1.69 -29.66
C ARG A 545 7.07 2.92 -30.36
N SER A 546 6.22 3.73 -30.95
CA SER A 546 6.58 5.01 -31.57
C SER A 546 5.32 5.84 -31.73
N GLY A 547 5.46 7.16 -31.73
CA GLY A 547 4.33 8.05 -31.93
C GLY A 547 4.74 9.50 -32.08
N SER A 548 3.74 10.37 -32.08
CA SER A 548 3.90 11.81 -31.96
C SER A 548 2.87 12.33 -30.98
N THR A 549 3.26 13.29 -30.15
CA THR A 549 2.39 13.88 -29.13
C THR A 549 2.50 15.40 -29.15
N LEU A 550 1.39 16.07 -28.85
CA LEU A 550 1.38 17.51 -28.57
C LEU A 550 1.99 17.71 -27.18
N LEU A 551 3.19 18.28 -27.10
CA LEU A 551 3.82 18.59 -25.83
C LEU A 551 3.11 19.74 -25.12
N GLY A 552 2.66 20.74 -25.88
CA GLY A 552 1.91 21.87 -25.38
C GLY A 552 1.69 22.94 -26.45
N THR A 553 0.93 23.97 -26.10
CA THR A 553 0.74 25.16 -26.92
C THR A 553 1.54 26.30 -26.31
N TRP A 554 2.48 26.85 -27.08
CA TRP A 554 3.34 27.95 -26.66
C TRP A 554 2.52 29.22 -26.40
N SER A 555 2.85 29.94 -25.33
CA SER A 555 2.30 31.27 -25.05
C SER A 555 3.42 32.30 -24.99
N GLY A 556 3.18 33.48 -25.57
CA GLY A 556 4.16 34.56 -25.62
C GLY A 556 5.14 34.52 -26.81
N SER A 557 6.24 35.27 -26.70
CA SER A 557 7.27 35.37 -27.73
C SER A 557 8.21 34.17 -27.74
N ALA A 558 8.99 34.02 -28.81
CA ALA A 558 10.03 32.98 -28.88
C ALA A 558 10.99 33.08 -27.66
N PRO A 559 11.50 31.93 -27.15
CA PRO A 559 12.50 31.90 -26.10
C PRO A 559 13.72 32.76 -26.42
N SER A 560 14.48 33.24 -25.44
CA SER A 560 15.72 33.98 -25.73
C SER A 560 16.92 33.05 -26.00
N GLN A 561 16.79 31.77 -25.66
CA GLN A 561 17.82 30.74 -25.79
C GLN A 561 17.27 29.44 -26.38
N PRO A 562 18.10 28.65 -27.11
CA PRO A 562 17.67 27.36 -27.62
C PRO A 562 17.33 26.41 -26.46
N PRO A 563 16.12 25.81 -26.43
CA PRO A 563 15.77 24.84 -25.41
C PRO A 563 16.42 23.48 -25.68
N SER A 564 16.41 22.61 -24.68
CA SER A 564 16.79 21.20 -24.78
C SER A 564 15.54 20.33 -24.81
N LEU A 565 15.52 19.35 -25.70
CA LEU A 565 14.49 18.32 -25.76
C LEU A 565 15.01 17.06 -25.08
N ASN A 566 14.23 16.50 -24.17
CA ASN A 566 14.53 15.31 -23.40
C ASN A 566 13.40 14.29 -23.55
N ILE A 567 13.75 13.00 -23.72
CA ILE A 567 12.80 11.89 -23.68
C ILE A 567 13.32 10.88 -22.66
N ARG A 568 12.47 10.55 -21.69
CA ARG A 568 12.73 9.57 -20.63
C ARG A 568 12.05 8.24 -20.98
N ALA A 569 12.77 7.14 -20.85
CA ALA A 569 12.21 5.79 -20.91
C ALA A 569 12.61 4.98 -19.68
N SER A 570 11.70 4.16 -19.15
CA SER A 570 11.98 3.27 -18.01
C SER A 570 12.11 1.83 -18.49
N ALA A 571 13.13 1.11 -18.04
CA ALA A 571 13.25 -0.35 -18.24
C ALA A 571 12.58 -1.15 -17.10
N GLN A 572 12.65 -0.58 -15.89
CA GLN A 572 11.97 -0.94 -14.66
C GLN A 572 11.72 0.38 -13.90
N GLU A 573 10.73 0.42 -13.03
CA GLU A 573 10.54 1.56 -12.11
C GLU A 573 11.81 1.81 -11.28
N GLY A 574 12.19 3.08 -11.10
CA GLY A 574 13.44 3.47 -10.44
C GLY A 574 14.71 3.40 -11.30
N HIS A 575 14.63 3.02 -12.59
CA HIS A 575 15.77 3.06 -13.52
C HIS A 575 15.37 3.57 -14.92
N TYR A 576 15.93 4.72 -15.28
CA TYR A 576 15.59 5.44 -16.50
C TYR A 576 16.77 5.63 -17.47
N PHE A 577 16.45 5.56 -18.76
CA PHE A 577 17.31 5.92 -19.87
C PHE A 577 16.77 7.20 -20.51
N VAL A 578 17.57 8.26 -20.47
CA VAL A 578 17.20 9.58 -20.98
C VAL A 578 18.00 9.89 -22.22
N THR A 579 17.33 10.26 -23.30
CA THR A 579 17.99 10.88 -24.47
C THR A 579 17.67 12.37 -24.49
N SER A 580 18.69 13.19 -24.70
CA SER A 580 18.52 14.64 -24.83
C SER A 580 19.27 15.21 -26.02
N MET A 581 18.78 16.31 -26.56
CA MET A 581 19.47 17.05 -27.62
C MET A 581 19.13 18.55 -27.56
N PRO A 582 20.02 19.44 -28.02
CA PRO A 582 19.67 20.84 -28.21
C PRO A 582 18.64 20.94 -29.34
N TYR A 583 17.59 21.73 -29.12
CA TYR A 583 16.64 22.06 -30.17
C TYR A 583 17.19 23.28 -30.94
N SER A 584 17.86 22.99 -32.06
CA SER A 584 18.62 23.96 -32.86
C SER A 584 17.75 24.62 -33.96
N PRO A 585 18.02 25.87 -34.35
CA PRO A 585 17.20 26.57 -35.33
C PRO A 585 17.47 26.24 -36.81
N GLU A 586 18.45 25.38 -37.15
CA GLU A 586 18.85 25.18 -38.55
C GLU A 586 17.88 24.26 -39.35
N PRO A 587 17.29 24.76 -40.46
CA PRO A 587 16.53 23.92 -41.38
C PRO A 587 17.47 22.97 -42.13
N GLY A 588 17.22 21.65 -42.03
CA GLY A 588 17.86 20.66 -42.90
C GLY A 588 19.04 19.88 -42.30
N VAL A 589 19.30 19.99 -41.00
CA VAL A 589 20.04 18.92 -40.30
C VAL A 589 19.08 17.73 -40.22
N ASN A 590 19.35 16.68 -41.00
CA ASN A 590 18.69 15.40 -40.77
C ASN A 590 18.98 14.99 -39.33
N LEU A 591 17.93 14.93 -38.52
CA LEU A 591 17.97 14.27 -37.22
C LEU A 591 18.56 12.87 -37.44
N PRO A 592 19.62 12.48 -36.70
CA PRO A 592 20.29 11.19 -36.90
C PRO A 592 19.36 9.99 -36.64
#